data_AF-A0A662ZDZ4-F1
#
_entry.id   AF-A0A662ZDZ4-F1
#
_cell.length_a   1.000
_cell.length_b   1.000
_cell.length_c   1.000
_cell.angle_alpha   90.00
_cell.angle_beta   90.00
_cell.angle_gamma   90.00
#
_symmetry.space_group_name_H-M   'P 1'
#
loop_
_entity.id
_entity.type
_entity.pdbx_description
1 polymer ?
#
loop_
_entity_poly.entity_id
_entity_poly.type
_entity_poly.pdbx_seq_one_letter_code
_entity_poly.pdbx_strand_id
1 'polypeptide(L)'
;MKDVKLIVKEIKSVIDREGLEFLKDHPDKVYDILIKSDSVDKNTALILFTSIKQELPTFMEKAQSEEEIFEHIKSFDFYSASVCALLAKVYAALYSDQNRRSWLDKVFSGVKSFLKKDFKVVWIGFSEWSCDQGYVDCHFNSMITLRVKDEALVYKALKQELKVNSFLSEEKITEIFSKSLTSYLDNEFNDYCLADDYYEPVAEDFEVDYHVEDWCKDNGFEIVSVQGHGDTGGFESNHYSKGIEHYL
;
A
#
# COMPACT_ATOMS: atom_id res chain seq x y z
N MET A 1 32.00 5.38 -19.57
CA MET A 1 31.84 4.09 -18.87
C MET A 1 30.50 4.16 -18.15
N LYS A 2 29.56 3.26 -18.44
CA LYS A 2 28.25 3.24 -17.77
C LYS A 2 28.50 3.10 -16.26
N ASP A 3 27.97 4.00 -15.45
CA ASP A 3 28.29 4.02 -14.02
C ASP A 3 27.52 2.90 -13.32
N VAL A 4 28.19 1.77 -13.12
CA VAL A 4 27.68 0.60 -12.40
C VAL A 4 27.10 1.00 -11.04
N LYS A 5 27.69 1.99 -10.35
CA LYS A 5 27.20 2.44 -9.05
C LYS A 5 25.82 3.09 -9.15
N LEU A 6 25.58 3.90 -10.18
CA LEU A 6 24.27 4.51 -10.41
C LEU A 6 23.22 3.45 -10.73
N ILE A 7 23.54 2.50 -11.62
CA ILE A 7 22.65 1.38 -11.96
C ILE A 7 22.26 0.59 -10.71
N VAL A 8 23.25 0.18 -9.92
CA VAL A 8 23.03 -0.59 -8.69
C VAL A 8 22.20 0.20 -7.68
N LYS A 9 22.48 1.49 -7.52
CA LYS A 9 21.71 2.37 -6.63
C LYS A 9 20.23 2.41 -7.03
N GLU A 10 19.94 2.59 -8.31
CA GLU A 10 18.56 2.66 -8.80
C GLU A 10 17.82 1.33 -8.59
N ILE A 11 18.41 0.20 -9.01
CA ILE A 11 17.80 -1.13 -8.82
C ILE A 11 17.62 -1.44 -7.33
N LYS A 12 18.61 -1.13 -6.50
CA LYS A 12 18.52 -1.30 -5.05
C LYS A 12 17.38 -0.46 -4.46
N SER A 13 17.17 0.77 -4.94
CA SER A 13 16.07 1.61 -4.47
C SER A 13 14.69 1.01 -4.77
N VAL A 14 14.56 0.33 -5.93
CA VAL A 14 13.36 -0.43 -6.28
C VAL A 14 13.16 -1.60 -5.31
N ILE A 15 14.17 -2.44 -5.10
CA ILE A 15 14.11 -3.55 -4.15
C ILE A 15 13.77 -3.06 -2.74
N ASP A 16 14.43 -1.98 -2.31
CA ASP A 16 14.26 -1.42 -0.97
C ASP A 16 12.84 -0.91 -0.70
N ARG A 17 12.09 -0.55 -1.75
CA ARG A 17 10.72 -0.02 -1.67
C ARG A 17 9.67 -1.10 -1.91
N GLU A 18 9.88 -1.93 -2.93
CA GLU A 18 8.87 -2.85 -3.45
C GLU A 18 9.08 -4.31 -3.00
N GLY A 19 10.24 -4.62 -2.41
CA GLY A 19 10.61 -5.98 -2.02
C GLY A 19 11.54 -6.66 -3.02
N LEU A 20 12.19 -7.75 -2.56
CA LEU A 20 13.17 -8.50 -3.35
C LEU A 20 12.57 -9.17 -4.60
N GLU A 21 11.38 -9.76 -4.44
CA GLU A 21 10.67 -10.46 -5.54
C GLU A 21 10.18 -9.52 -6.63
N PHE A 22 10.09 -8.20 -6.37
CA PHE A 22 9.55 -7.24 -7.34
C PHE A 22 10.30 -7.24 -8.67
N LEU A 23 11.62 -7.47 -8.63
CA LEU A 23 12.40 -7.57 -9.87
C LEU A 23 11.88 -8.70 -10.76
N LYS A 24 11.62 -9.85 -10.16
CA LYS A 24 11.16 -11.05 -10.85
C LYS A 24 9.70 -10.94 -11.30
N ASP A 25 8.84 -10.41 -10.43
CA ASP A 25 7.40 -10.38 -10.67
C ASP A 25 6.99 -9.27 -11.64
N HIS A 26 7.75 -8.16 -11.69
CA HIS A 26 7.41 -6.96 -12.47
C HIS A 26 8.59 -6.37 -13.26
N PRO A 27 9.26 -7.16 -14.13
CA PRO A 27 10.41 -6.69 -14.91
C PRO A 27 10.10 -5.49 -15.80
N ASP A 28 8.88 -5.40 -16.34
CA ASP A 28 8.37 -4.28 -17.13
C ASP A 28 8.33 -2.98 -16.31
N LYS A 29 7.83 -3.03 -15.08
CA LYS A 29 7.83 -1.87 -14.17
C LYS A 29 9.24 -1.45 -13.79
N VAL A 30 10.15 -2.41 -13.57
CA VAL A 30 11.56 -2.11 -13.30
C VAL A 30 12.18 -1.36 -14.48
N TYR A 31 11.94 -1.81 -15.71
CA TYR A 31 12.39 -1.12 -16.91
C TYR A 31 11.86 0.31 -16.96
N ASP A 32 10.56 0.51 -16.75
CA ASP A 32 9.94 1.84 -16.75
C ASP A 32 10.54 2.78 -15.69
N ILE A 33 10.81 2.26 -14.49
CA ILE A 33 11.46 3.03 -13.42
C ILE A 33 12.88 3.44 -13.84
N LEU A 34 13.67 2.50 -14.38
CA LEU A 34 15.04 2.77 -14.81
C LEU A 34 15.09 3.83 -15.91
N ILE A 35 14.20 3.76 -16.90
CA ILE A 35 14.10 4.75 -17.98
C ILE A 35 13.71 6.13 -17.44
N LYS A 36 12.75 6.20 -16.50
CA LYS A 36 12.27 7.47 -15.92
C LYS A 36 13.27 8.12 -14.96
N SER A 37 14.22 7.35 -14.43
CA SER A 37 15.23 7.86 -13.48
C SER A 37 16.27 8.80 -14.11
N ASP A 38 16.34 8.85 -15.45
CA ASP A 38 17.41 9.48 -16.26
C ASP A 38 18.85 9.04 -15.90
N SER A 39 19.00 8.11 -14.95
CA SER A 39 20.28 7.65 -14.40
C SER A 39 20.83 6.44 -15.16
N VAL A 40 19.99 5.80 -15.97
CA VAL A 40 20.32 4.60 -16.74
C VAL A 40 19.87 4.81 -18.20
N ASP A 41 20.79 4.68 -19.14
CA ASP A 41 20.46 4.80 -20.57
C ASP A 41 19.54 3.68 -21.04
N LYS A 42 18.72 3.98 -22.06
CA LYS A 42 17.72 3.05 -22.60
C LYS A 42 18.27 1.68 -22.97
N ASN A 43 19.48 1.62 -23.53
CA ASN A 43 20.09 0.34 -23.90
C ASN A 43 20.49 -0.47 -22.66
N THR A 44 21.01 0.17 -21.61
CA THR A 44 21.27 -0.52 -20.32
C THR A 44 19.98 -1.01 -19.67
N ALA A 45 18.94 -0.18 -19.64
CA ALA A 45 17.66 -0.57 -19.07
C ALA A 45 17.07 -1.78 -19.83
N LEU A 46 17.18 -1.82 -21.17
CA LEU A 46 16.75 -2.96 -21.97
C LEU A 46 17.56 -4.22 -21.69
N ILE A 47 18.89 -4.10 -21.56
CA ILE A 47 19.77 -5.20 -21.16
C ILE A 47 19.34 -5.76 -19.80
N LEU A 48 19.10 -4.90 -18.82
CA LEU A 48 18.64 -5.31 -17.48
C LEU A 48 17.28 -5.99 -17.55
N PHE A 49 16.32 -5.41 -18.26
CA PHE A 49 15.00 -6.00 -18.50
C PHE A 49 15.10 -7.43 -19.05
N THR A 50 15.88 -7.62 -20.12
CA THR A 50 16.07 -8.97 -20.70
C THR A 50 16.75 -9.92 -19.71
N SER A 51 17.74 -9.43 -18.95
CA SER A 51 18.46 -10.26 -17.97
C SER A 51 17.54 -10.72 -16.83
N ILE A 52 16.62 -9.86 -16.39
CA ILE A 52 15.63 -10.18 -15.36
C ILE A 52 14.61 -11.18 -15.90
N LYS A 53 14.14 -11.01 -17.14
CA LYS A 53 13.25 -11.98 -17.81
C LYS A 53 13.86 -13.37 -17.98
N GLN A 54 15.19 -13.47 -18.01
CA GLN A 54 15.92 -14.74 -18.02
C GLN A 54 16.13 -15.31 -16.60
N GLU A 55 15.47 -14.74 -15.59
CA GLU A 55 15.56 -15.15 -14.18
C GLU A 55 16.98 -15.11 -13.59
N LEU A 56 17.89 -14.33 -14.20
CA LEU A 56 19.24 -14.16 -13.67
C LEU A 56 19.25 -13.73 -12.20
N PRO A 57 18.44 -12.76 -11.73
CA PRO A 57 18.36 -12.39 -10.32
C PRO A 57 18.25 -13.59 -9.35
N THR A 58 17.41 -14.59 -9.68
CA THR A 58 17.19 -15.79 -8.88
C THR A 58 18.47 -16.61 -8.70
N PHE A 59 19.31 -16.70 -9.75
CA PHE A 59 20.62 -17.32 -9.66
C PHE A 59 21.58 -16.48 -8.81
N MET A 60 21.55 -15.15 -8.98
CA MET A 60 22.47 -14.22 -8.32
C MET A 60 22.30 -14.16 -6.80
N GLU A 61 21.12 -14.51 -6.26
CA GLU A 61 20.91 -14.65 -4.82
C GLU A 61 21.83 -15.70 -4.17
N LYS A 62 22.29 -16.69 -4.95
CA LYS A 62 23.12 -17.80 -4.47
C LYS A 62 24.58 -17.71 -4.91
N ALA A 63 24.84 -16.98 -6.00
CA ALA A 63 26.19 -16.78 -6.52
C ALA A 63 27.11 -16.12 -5.47
N GLN A 64 28.39 -16.49 -5.49
CA GLN A 64 29.40 -16.03 -4.52
C GLN A 64 30.47 -15.12 -5.11
N SER A 65 30.59 -15.02 -6.43
CA SER A 65 31.62 -14.19 -7.08
C SER A 65 31.18 -13.57 -8.41
N GLU A 66 31.81 -12.46 -8.81
CA GLU A 66 31.58 -11.83 -10.12
C GLU A 66 31.95 -12.79 -11.27
N GLU A 67 33.01 -13.58 -11.12
CA GLU A 67 33.45 -14.56 -12.11
C GLU A 67 32.41 -15.67 -12.33
N GLU A 68 31.84 -16.21 -11.24
CA GLU A 68 30.77 -17.22 -11.32
C GLU A 68 29.54 -16.66 -12.05
N ILE A 69 29.16 -15.41 -11.74
CA ILE A 69 28.07 -14.72 -12.40
C ILE A 69 28.36 -14.53 -13.89
N PHE A 70 29.58 -14.10 -14.23
CA PHE A 70 29.98 -13.87 -15.61
C PHE A 70 29.90 -15.15 -16.45
N GLU A 71 30.47 -16.26 -15.98
CA GLU A 71 30.45 -17.53 -16.72
C GLU A 71 29.03 -18.09 -16.82
N HIS A 72 28.19 -17.90 -15.80
CA HIS A 72 26.78 -18.26 -15.89
C HIS A 72 26.04 -17.46 -16.97
N ILE A 73 26.18 -16.13 -17.00
CA ILE A 73 25.53 -15.27 -18.01
C ILE A 73 26.03 -15.59 -19.42
N LYS A 74 27.32 -15.88 -19.56
CA LYS A 74 27.93 -16.25 -20.84
C LYS A 74 27.36 -17.56 -21.42
N SER A 75 26.90 -18.49 -20.57
CA SER A 75 26.31 -19.75 -21.02
C SER A 75 25.00 -19.60 -21.81
N PHE A 76 24.34 -18.44 -21.75
CA PHE A 76 23.08 -18.19 -22.45
C PHE A 76 23.26 -17.84 -23.95
N ASP A 77 24.50 -17.70 -24.45
CA ASP A 77 24.88 -17.35 -25.85
C ASP A 77 24.18 -16.11 -26.46
N PHE A 78 23.38 -15.38 -25.67
CA PHE A 78 22.58 -14.23 -26.09
C PHE A 78 23.30 -12.89 -25.95
N TYR A 79 24.28 -12.83 -25.05
CA TYR A 79 24.96 -11.61 -24.66
C TYR A 79 26.39 -11.58 -25.21
N SER A 80 26.83 -10.40 -25.68
CA SER A 80 28.24 -10.21 -25.98
C SER A 80 29.07 -10.24 -24.69
N ALA A 81 30.36 -10.57 -24.80
CA ALA A 81 31.27 -10.58 -23.66
C ALA A 81 31.28 -9.27 -22.86
N SER A 82 31.10 -8.12 -23.52
CA SER A 82 31.01 -6.82 -22.87
C SER A 82 29.71 -6.63 -22.08
N VAL A 83 28.59 -7.17 -22.56
CA VAL A 83 27.31 -7.17 -21.85
C VAL A 83 27.35 -8.14 -20.66
N CYS A 84 27.92 -9.34 -20.83
CA CYS A 84 28.14 -10.27 -19.73
C CYS A 84 28.96 -9.62 -18.60
N ALA A 85 30.05 -8.94 -18.94
CA ALA A 85 30.90 -8.26 -17.97
C ALA A 85 30.18 -7.10 -17.25
N LEU A 86 29.33 -6.36 -17.95
CA LEU A 86 28.52 -5.31 -17.34
C LEU A 86 27.51 -5.90 -16.34
N LEU A 87 26.74 -6.90 -16.76
CA LEU A 87 25.73 -7.55 -15.93
C LEU A 87 26.37 -8.22 -14.71
N ALA A 88 27.51 -8.88 -14.87
CA ALA A 88 28.24 -9.50 -13.77
C ALA A 88 28.62 -8.47 -12.68
N LYS A 89 29.17 -7.33 -13.09
CA LYS A 89 29.51 -6.23 -12.15
C LYS A 89 28.29 -5.66 -11.45
N VAL A 90 27.19 -5.45 -12.19
CA VAL A 90 25.94 -4.92 -11.61
C VAL A 90 25.39 -5.90 -10.58
N TYR A 91 25.27 -7.19 -10.93
CA TYR A 91 24.70 -8.18 -10.02
C TYR A 91 25.59 -8.51 -8.83
N ALA A 92 26.91 -8.59 -9.01
CA ALA A 92 27.85 -8.79 -7.91
C ALA A 92 27.77 -7.64 -6.90
N ALA A 93 27.68 -6.40 -7.37
CA ALA A 93 27.53 -5.23 -6.50
C ALA A 93 26.13 -5.17 -5.85
N LEU A 94 25.07 -5.47 -6.60
CA LEU A 94 23.69 -5.46 -6.13
C LEU A 94 23.47 -6.52 -5.04
N TYR A 95 23.92 -7.75 -5.27
CA TYR A 95 23.80 -8.88 -4.34
C TYR A 95 25.01 -9.03 -3.41
N SER A 96 25.74 -7.95 -3.15
CA SER A 96 26.83 -7.94 -2.16
C SER A 96 26.35 -8.34 -0.76
N ASP A 97 27.24 -8.89 0.06
CA ASP A 97 26.94 -9.29 1.45
C ASP A 97 26.30 -8.17 2.27
N GLN A 98 26.72 -6.92 2.05
CA GLN A 98 26.17 -5.76 2.73
C GLN A 98 24.69 -5.56 2.39
N ASN A 99 24.33 -5.63 1.10
CA ASN A 99 22.94 -5.48 0.67
C ASN A 99 22.10 -6.66 1.13
N ARG A 100 22.61 -7.90 1.03
CA ARG A 100 21.91 -9.10 1.52
C ARG A 100 21.57 -8.99 3.01
N ARG A 101 22.53 -8.59 3.85
CA ARG A 101 22.29 -8.37 5.29
C ARG A 101 21.25 -7.27 5.52
N SER A 102 21.37 -6.15 4.81
CA SER A 102 20.41 -5.05 4.90
C SER A 102 18.98 -5.48 4.54
N TRP A 103 18.82 -6.33 3.53
CA TRP A 103 17.51 -6.85 3.13
C TRP A 103 16.96 -7.86 4.13
N LEU A 104 17.79 -8.74 4.68
CA LEU A 104 17.39 -9.64 5.76
C LEU A 104 16.89 -8.87 6.99
N ASP A 105 17.55 -7.78 7.36
CA ASP A 105 17.13 -6.92 8.47
C ASP A 105 15.80 -6.20 8.20
N LYS A 106 15.49 -5.93 6.93
CA LYS A 106 14.24 -5.28 6.49
C LYS A 106 13.03 -6.23 6.47
N VAL A 107 13.25 -7.55 6.40
CA VAL A 107 12.14 -8.51 6.40
C VAL A 107 11.27 -8.31 7.64
N PHE A 108 10.01 -7.94 7.40
CA PHE A 108 8.99 -7.64 8.42
C PHE A 108 9.38 -6.52 9.39
N SER A 109 10.36 -5.67 9.06
CA SER A 109 10.78 -4.59 9.97
C SER A 109 9.68 -3.55 10.18
N GLY A 110 8.93 -3.20 9.12
CA GLY A 110 7.81 -2.27 9.24
C GLY A 110 6.67 -2.84 10.08
N VAL A 111 6.38 -4.14 9.96
CA VAL A 111 5.41 -4.83 10.83
C VAL A 111 5.86 -4.75 12.29
N LYS A 112 7.11 -5.13 12.59
CA LYS A 112 7.67 -5.05 13.95
C LYS A 112 7.63 -3.63 14.54
N SER A 113 7.74 -2.61 13.70
CA SER A 113 7.64 -1.20 14.10
C SER A 113 6.19 -0.82 14.39
N PHE A 114 5.27 -1.19 13.48
CA PHE A 114 3.84 -0.93 13.59
C PHE A 114 3.22 -1.53 14.85
N LEU A 115 3.53 -2.80 15.15
CA LEU A 115 2.96 -3.52 16.31
C LEU A 115 3.26 -2.86 17.67
N LYS A 116 4.26 -1.98 17.75
CA LYS A 116 4.69 -1.33 19.00
C LYS A 116 4.08 0.04 19.23
N LYS A 117 3.29 0.55 18.28
CA LYS A 117 2.79 1.93 18.28
C LYS A 117 1.28 1.96 18.34
N ASP A 118 0.79 3.07 18.88
CA ASP A 118 -0.61 3.42 18.75
C ASP A 118 -0.84 3.97 17.33
N PHE A 119 -1.91 3.49 16.73
CA PHE A 119 -2.34 3.80 15.38
C PHE A 119 -3.49 4.80 15.44
N LYS A 120 -3.41 5.88 14.66
CA LYS A 120 -4.39 6.98 14.69
C LYS A 120 -5.09 7.12 13.35
N VAL A 121 -6.41 7.29 13.39
CA VAL A 121 -7.25 7.48 12.21
C VAL A 121 -8.15 8.68 12.44
N VAL A 122 -8.21 9.55 11.44
CA VAL A 122 -9.28 10.54 11.32
C VAL A 122 -10.27 9.99 10.31
N TRP A 123 -11.51 9.81 10.74
CA TRP A 123 -12.61 9.37 9.89
C TRP A 123 -13.62 10.50 9.74
N ILE A 124 -14.07 10.72 8.51
CA ILE A 124 -15.10 11.69 8.17
C ILE A 124 -16.16 10.93 7.36
N GLY A 125 -17.29 10.65 7.99
CA GLY A 125 -18.44 9.99 7.39
C GLY A 125 -19.38 11.02 6.76
N PHE A 126 -19.99 10.62 5.64
CA PHE A 126 -21.05 11.36 4.97
C PHE A 126 -22.09 10.40 4.44
N SER A 127 -23.36 10.70 4.66
CA SER A 127 -24.50 10.00 4.07
C SER A 127 -25.62 11.01 3.82
N GLU A 128 -26.44 10.75 2.80
CA GLU A 128 -27.66 11.49 2.55
C GLU A 128 -28.85 10.60 2.93
N TRP A 129 -29.66 11.05 3.88
CA TRP A 129 -30.98 10.47 4.09
C TRP A 129 -31.97 11.15 3.14
N SER A 130 -32.83 10.38 2.46
CA SER A 130 -33.83 10.96 1.56
C SER A 130 -35.17 10.23 1.64
N CYS A 131 -36.23 11.00 1.42
CA CYS A 131 -37.58 10.50 1.23
C CYS A 131 -38.24 11.19 0.03
N ASP A 132 -39.48 10.84 -0.27
CA ASP A 132 -40.22 11.45 -1.39
C ASP A 132 -40.32 12.98 -1.32
N GLN A 133 -40.22 13.57 -0.11
CA GLN A 133 -40.43 15.00 0.13
C GLN A 133 -39.16 15.83 0.17
N GLY A 134 -37.98 15.21 0.30
CA GLY A 134 -36.71 15.92 0.47
C GLY A 134 -35.58 15.02 0.95
N TYR A 135 -34.47 15.65 1.33
CA TYR A 135 -33.28 14.98 1.83
C TYR A 135 -32.63 15.75 2.98
N VAL A 136 -31.75 15.07 3.70
CA VAL A 136 -30.95 15.58 4.81
C VAL A 136 -29.53 15.03 4.70
N ASP A 137 -28.57 15.94 4.65
CA ASP A 137 -27.15 15.60 4.73
C ASP A 137 -26.76 15.25 6.17
N CYS A 138 -26.11 14.11 6.34
CA CYS A 138 -25.63 13.62 7.63
C CYS A 138 -24.11 13.53 7.59
N HIS A 139 -23.46 14.14 8.58
CA HIS A 139 -22.01 14.16 8.71
C HIS A 139 -21.58 13.57 10.04
N PHE A 140 -20.44 12.87 10.05
CA PHE A 140 -19.79 12.47 11.28
C PHE A 140 -18.28 12.66 11.16
N ASN A 141 -17.64 13.13 12.22
CA ASN A 141 -16.18 13.25 12.29
C ASN A 141 -15.68 12.56 13.55
N SER A 142 -14.68 11.69 13.40
CA SER A 142 -14.07 11.01 14.53
C SER A 142 -12.54 10.98 14.48
N MET A 143 -11.94 11.14 15.66
CA MET A 143 -10.53 10.83 15.92
C MET A 143 -10.45 9.53 16.72
N ILE A 144 -9.85 8.51 16.10
CA ILE A 144 -9.77 7.15 16.63
C ILE A 144 -8.30 6.83 16.89
N THR A 145 -7.99 6.32 18.09
CA THR A 145 -6.67 5.78 18.42
C THR A 145 -6.82 4.34 18.86
N LEU A 146 -6.11 3.44 18.18
CA LEU A 146 -6.11 2.01 18.43
C LEU A 146 -4.72 1.51 18.80
N ARG A 147 -4.68 0.37 19.48
CA ARG A 147 -3.46 -0.38 19.76
C ARG A 147 -3.62 -1.82 19.33
N VAL A 148 -2.54 -2.44 18.87
CA VAL A 148 -2.55 -3.86 18.57
C VAL A 148 -2.69 -4.67 19.86
N LYS A 149 -3.68 -5.55 19.88
CA LYS A 149 -3.96 -6.49 20.98
C LYS A 149 -3.62 -7.93 20.60
N ASP A 150 -3.89 -8.31 19.34
CA ASP A 150 -3.60 -9.64 18.80
C ASP A 150 -2.75 -9.52 17.54
N GLU A 151 -1.44 -9.73 17.69
CA GLU A 151 -0.51 -9.70 16.56
C GLU A 151 -0.83 -10.77 15.51
N ALA A 152 -1.37 -11.92 15.90
CA ALA A 152 -1.66 -13.01 14.97
C ALA A 152 -2.79 -12.63 13.99
N LEU A 153 -3.79 -11.90 14.46
CA LEU A 153 -4.83 -11.34 13.58
C LEU A 153 -4.28 -10.27 12.65
N VAL A 154 -3.40 -9.39 13.13
CA VAL A 154 -2.70 -8.40 12.28
C VAL A 154 -1.87 -9.09 11.19
N TYR A 155 -1.10 -10.13 11.54
CA TYR A 155 -0.34 -10.92 10.57
C TYR A 155 -1.26 -11.64 9.57
N LYS A 156 -2.41 -12.16 10.02
CA LYS A 156 -3.41 -12.78 9.16
C LYS A 156 -3.98 -11.79 8.15
N ALA A 157 -4.31 -10.57 8.60
CA ALA A 157 -4.82 -9.50 7.74
C ALA A 157 -3.78 -9.06 6.69
N LEU A 158 -2.50 -8.95 7.09
CA LEU A 158 -1.41 -8.53 6.20
C LEU A 158 -0.83 -9.66 5.33
N LYS A 159 -1.33 -10.90 5.46
CA LYS A 159 -0.69 -12.09 4.86
C LYS A 159 -0.46 -11.97 3.35
N GLN A 160 -1.43 -11.46 2.60
CA GLN A 160 -1.30 -11.33 1.14
C GLN A 160 -0.31 -10.22 0.76
N GLU A 161 -0.41 -9.07 1.41
CA GLU A 161 0.49 -7.93 1.17
C GLU A 161 1.94 -8.29 1.50
N LEU A 162 2.18 -9.00 2.61
CA LEU A 162 3.51 -9.45 3.02
C LEU A 162 4.09 -10.56 2.13
N LYS A 163 3.22 -11.32 1.44
CA LYS A 163 3.65 -12.30 0.43
C LYS A 163 4.15 -11.59 -0.83
N VAL A 164 3.54 -10.46 -1.19
CA VAL A 164 3.95 -9.64 -2.34
C VAL A 164 5.19 -8.81 -2.00
N ASN A 165 5.21 -8.17 -0.83
CA ASN A 165 6.30 -7.34 -0.36
C ASN A 165 6.57 -7.58 1.13
N SER A 166 7.63 -8.32 1.47
CA SER A 166 7.99 -8.56 2.87
C SER A 166 8.64 -7.35 3.55
N PHE A 167 8.90 -6.26 2.81
CA PHE A 167 9.52 -5.02 3.29
C PHE A 167 8.49 -3.90 3.50
N LEU A 168 7.18 -4.21 3.62
CA LEU A 168 6.15 -3.21 3.89
C LEU A 168 6.60 -2.28 5.02
N SER A 169 6.52 -0.97 4.76
CA SER A 169 6.82 0.06 5.75
C SER A 169 5.68 0.19 6.76
N GLU A 170 5.98 0.78 7.91
CA GLU A 170 4.97 1.10 8.93
C GLU A 170 3.86 2.00 8.38
N GLU A 171 4.22 2.97 7.54
CA GLU A 171 3.29 3.91 6.92
C GLU A 171 2.34 3.19 5.97
N LYS A 172 2.83 2.20 5.21
CA LYS A 172 1.97 1.44 4.30
C LYS A 172 1.00 0.54 5.05
N ILE A 173 1.45 -0.07 6.15
CA ILE A 173 0.61 -0.88 7.03
C ILE A 173 -0.47 -0.02 7.68
N THR A 174 -0.08 1.18 8.15
CA THR A 174 -1.00 2.20 8.66
C THR A 174 -2.07 2.53 7.61
N GLU A 175 -1.68 2.82 6.37
CA GLU A 175 -2.61 3.11 5.28
C GLU A 175 -3.59 1.95 5.01
N ILE A 176 -3.12 0.71 5.04
CA ILE A 176 -3.97 -0.48 4.84
C ILE A 176 -5.06 -0.56 5.91
N PHE A 177 -4.69 -0.48 7.18
CA PHE A 177 -5.67 -0.53 8.27
C PHE A 177 -6.57 0.70 8.33
N SER A 178 -6.05 1.90 8.02
CA SER A 178 -6.87 3.12 7.95
C SER A 178 -7.95 2.99 6.89
N LYS A 179 -7.59 2.52 5.69
CA LYS A 179 -8.56 2.30 4.62
C LYS A 179 -9.60 1.25 4.99
N SER A 180 -9.17 0.16 5.61
CA SER A 180 -10.09 -0.90 6.04
C SER A 180 -11.09 -0.41 7.09
N LEU A 181 -10.64 0.36 8.09
CA LEU A 181 -11.51 0.92 9.11
C LEU A 181 -12.44 1.99 8.53
N THR A 182 -11.93 2.90 7.70
CA THR A 182 -12.75 3.94 7.05
C THR A 182 -13.84 3.33 6.19
N SER A 183 -13.50 2.38 5.32
CA SER A 183 -14.52 1.73 4.48
C SER A 183 -15.54 0.93 5.28
N TYR A 184 -15.17 0.38 6.44
CA TYR A 184 -16.12 -0.25 7.34
C TYR A 184 -17.08 0.79 7.94
N LEU A 185 -16.55 1.86 8.54
CA LEU A 185 -17.37 2.92 9.16
C LEU A 185 -18.24 3.68 8.16
N ASP A 186 -17.78 3.86 6.92
CA ASP A 186 -18.60 4.48 5.86
C ASP A 186 -19.86 3.65 5.59
N ASN A 187 -19.76 2.32 5.58
CA ASN A 187 -20.91 1.44 5.39
C ASN A 187 -21.84 1.47 6.61
N GLU A 188 -21.28 1.34 7.82
CA GLU A 188 -22.10 1.34 9.05
C GLU A 188 -22.83 2.67 9.23
N PHE A 189 -22.18 3.80 8.92
CA PHE A 189 -22.80 5.12 9.00
C PHE A 189 -23.90 5.30 7.94
N ASN A 190 -23.66 4.85 6.71
CA ASN A 190 -24.67 4.88 5.66
C ASN A 190 -25.89 4.01 6.02
N ASP A 191 -25.65 2.79 6.52
CA ASP A 191 -26.72 1.87 6.94
C ASP A 191 -27.52 2.46 8.12
N TYR A 192 -26.85 3.12 9.06
CA TYR A 192 -27.50 3.86 10.14
C TYR A 192 -28.38 4.99 9.60
N CYS A 193 -27.85 5.83 8.70
CA CYS A 193 -28.57 6.96 8.15
C CYS A 193 -29.77 6.55 7.31
N LEU A 194 -29.72 5.39 6.65
CA LEU A 194 -30.79 4.87 5.77
C LEU A 194 -31.74 3.88 6.47
N ALA A 195 -31.61 3.69 7.78
CA ALA A 195 -32.35 2.65 8.50
C ALA A 195 -33.88 2.87 8.57
N ASP A 196 -34.34 4.12 8.49
CA ASP A 196 -35.75 4.50 8.55
C ASP A 196 -36.10 5.41 7.37
N ASP A 197 -37.15 5.10 6.62
CA ASP A 197 -37.59 5.90 5.46
C ASP A 197 -38.51 7.08 5.85
N TYR A 198 -38.95 7.15 7.11
CA TYR A 198 -39.97 8.09 7.59
C TYR A 198 -39.42 9.21 8.47
N TYR A 199 -38.29 8.98 9.14
CA TYR A 199 -37.67 9.95 10.06
C TYR A 199 -36.21 10.19 9.68
N GLU A 200 -35.82 11.47 9.68
CA GLU A 200 -34.43 11.85 9.50
C GLU A 200 -33.56 11.29 10.64
N PRO A 201 -32.36 10.76 10.34
CA PRO A 201 -31.46 10.25 11.36
C PRO A 201 -30.81 11.39 12.15
N VAL A 202 -30.46 11.10 13.41
CA VAL A 202 -29.71 12.02 14.26
C VAL A 202 -28.25 11.59 14.23
N ALA A 203 -27.42 12.20 13.39
CA ALA A 203 -26.03 11.78 13.20
C ALA A 203 -25.22 11.80 14.52
N GLU A 204 -25.58 12.67 15.47
CA GLU A 204 -25.00 12.71 16.82
C GLU A 204 -25.17 11.40 17.60
N ASP A 205 -26.23 10.63 17.32
CA ASP A 205 -26.55 9.37 17.97
C ASP A 205 -25.85 8.16 17.33
N PHE A 206 -25.00 8.36 16.31
CA PHE A 206 -24.20 7.28 15.73
C PHE A 206 -23.16 6.79 16.75
N GLU A 207 -23.33 5.55 17.21
CA GLU A 207 -22.49 4.87 18.21
C GLU A 207 -21.14 4.42 17.60
N VAL A 208 -20.32 5.37 17.14
CA VAL A 208 -19.05 5.09 16.45
C VAL A 208 -18.11 4.20 17.26
N ASP A 209 -18.10 4.29 18.59
CA ASP A 209 -17.26 3.47 19.45
C ASP A 209 -17.67 1.99 19.43
N TYR A 210 -18.98 1.70 19.39
CA TYR A 210 -19.51 0.34 19.20
C TYR A 210 -19.00 -0.29 17.90
N HIS A 211 -19.15 0.42 16.78
CA HIS A 211 -18.71 -0.07 15.47
C HIS A 211 -17.18 -0.23 15.40
N VAL A 212 -16.42 0.71 15.95
CA VAL A 212 -14.96 0.58 16.03
C VAL A 212 -14.56 -0.64 16.88
N GLU A 213 -15.26 -0.93 17.97
CA GLU A 213 -14.99 -2.09 18.82
C GLU A 213 -15.21 -3.40 18.05
N ASP A 214 -16.29 -3.48 17.28
CA ASP A 214 -16.60 -4.63 16.43
C ASP A 214 -15.52 -4.85 15.35
N TRP A 215 -15.12 -3.79 14.64
CA TRP A 215 -14.01 -3.90 13.69
C TRP A 215 -12.70 -4.34 14.35
N CYS A 216 -12.42 -3.86 15.57
CA CYS A 216 -11.23 -4.22 16.32
C CYS A 216 -11.14 -5.72 16.63
N LYS A 217 -12.28 -6.38 16.95
CA LYS A 217 -12.34 -7.82 17.27
C LYS A 217 -11.83 -8.69 16.11
N ASP A 218 -12.16 -8.31 14.89
CA ASP A 218 -11.79 -9.08 13.70
C ASP A 218 -10.38 -8.77 13.18
N ASN A 219 -9.85 -7.59 13.52
CA ASN A 219 -8.57 -7.09 12.99
C ASN A 219 -7.41 -7.12 14.00
N GLY A 220 -7.67 -7.50 15.26
CA GLY A 220 -6.63 -7.69 16.27
C GLY A 220 -6.24 -6.41 17.02
N PHE A 221 -7.15 -5.44 17.12
CA PHE A 221 -6.92 -4.17 17.79
C PHE A 221 -7.75 -4.05 19.08
N GLU A 222 -7.41 -3.03 19.87
CA GLU A 222 -8.24 -2.50 20.94
C GLU A 222 -8.30 -0.98 20.87
N ILE A 223 -9.40 -0.42 21.36
CA ILE A 223 -9.59 1.02 21.42
C ILE A 223 -8.75 1.60 22.56
N VAL A 224 -7.95 2.61 22.24
CA VAL A 224 -7.31 3.48 23.23
C VAL A 224 -8.20 4.70 23.48
N SER A 225 -8.74 5.29 22.42
CA SER A 225 -9.70 6.40 22.52
C SER A 225 -10.49 6.55 21.23
N VAL A 226 -11.77 6.92 21.35
CA VAL A 226 -12.63 7.40 20.26
C VAL A 226 -13.24 8.72 20.70
N GLN A 227 -13.14 9.73 19.85
CA GLN A 227 -13.82 11.01 20.03
C GLN A 227 -14.55 11.34 18.74
N GLY A 228 -15.86 11.49 18.80
CA GLY A 228 -16.73 11.68 17.64
C GLY A 228 -17.68 12.86 17.83
N HIS A 229 -18.10 13.45 16.72
CA HIS A 229 -19.20 14.41 16.66
C HIS A 229 -19.94 14.24 15.35
N GLY A 230 -21.26 14.07 15.44
CA GLY A 230 -22.17 14.07 14.30
C GLY A 230 -22.84 15.42 14.11
N ASP A 231 -23.28 15.71 12.89
CA ASP A 231 -24.10 16.87 12.54
C ASP A 231 -25.13 16.45 11.50
N THR A 232 -26.39 16.80 11.75
CA THR A 232 -27.50 16.55 10.82
C THR A 232 -27.93 17.90 10.24
N GLY A 233 -27.89 18.00 8.90
CA GLY A 233 -28.30 19.19 8.18
C GLY A 233 -29.79 19.51 8.31
N GLY A 234 -30.19 20.67 7.80
CA GLY A 234 -31.61 21.00 7.69
C GLY A 234 -32.28 20.22 6.56
N PHE A 235 -33.54 19.83 6.76
CA PHE A 235 -34.35 19.20 5.71
C PHE A 235 -34.50 20.09 4.47
N GLU A 236 -34.00 19.61 3.33
CA GLU A 236 -34.12 20.28 2.04
C GLU A 236 -35.26 19.66 1.23
N SER A 237 -36.30 20.45 0.94
CA SER A 237 -37.48 19.94 0.21
C SER A 237 -37.23 19.80 -1.30
N ASN A 238 -37.71 18.69 -1.86
CA ASN A 238 -37.76 18.44 -3.31
C ASN A 238 -38.64 19.45 -4.08
N HIS A 239 -39.45 20.27 -3.41
CA HIS A 239 -40.37 21.20 -4.09
C HIS A 239 -39.67 22.40 -4.76
N TYR A 240 -38.44 22.73 -4.39
CA TYR A 240 -37.72 23.89 -4.94
C TYR A 240 -37.14 23.65 -6.35
N SER A 241 -37.01 22.40 -6.81
CA SER A 241 -36.49 22.07 -8.14
C SER A 241 -37.55 22.04 -9.26
N LYS A 242 -38.85 22.01 -8.92
CA LYS A 242 -39.96 22.06 -9.91
C LYS A 242 -40.52 23.47 -10.18
N GLY A 243 -40.03 24.50 -9.49
CA GLY A 243 -40.56 25.87 -9.58
C GLY A 243 -40.05 26.72 -10.75
N ILE A 244 -39.02 26.28 -11.48
CA ILE A 244 -38.36 27.11 -12.51
C ILE A 244 -38.83 26.78 -13.94
N GLU A 245 -39.43 25.61 -14.20
CA GLU A 245 -39.87 25.25 -15.57
C GLU A 245 -41.27 25.76 -15.96
N HIS A 246 -42.03 26.37 -15.04
CA HIS A 246 -43.38 26.89 -15.34
C HIS A 246 -43.46 28.42 -15.55
N TYR A 247 -42.32 29.11 -15.65
CA TYR A 247 -42.24 30.55 -15.95
C TYR A 247 -41.23 30.90 -17.06
N LEU A 248 -41.19 30.11 -18.14
CA LEU A 248 -40.59 30.51 -19.43
C LEU A 248 -41.59 30.31 -20.58
#